data_AF-A0A198GD74-F1
#
_entry.id   AF-A0A198GD74-F1
#
_cell.length_a   1.000
_cell.length_b   1.000
_cell.length_c   1.000
_cell.angle_alpha   90.00
_cell.angle_beta   90.00
_cell.angle_gamma   90.00
#
_symmetry.space_group_name_H-M   'P 1'
#
loop_
_entity.id
_entity.type
_entity.pdbx_description
1 polymer ?
#
loop_
_entity_poly.entity_id
_entity_poly.type
_entity_poly.pdbx_seq_one_letter_code
_entity_poly.pdbx_strand_id
1 'polypeptide(L)'
;MFLAVELATSLGYTNPSKALKDHCKSLIKLNYNESLELGFDNPKGVILAGQSDMFRLIMRSNLPSAENVQDWVCEQVLPEIMETGSYSIKKSQSGLPEYRQARTLKMSVDAITNLFDLMPNLSDEAKQCVAANIVNPIVGFEAVPLPALEQKYYTAGEVGEMLEVSANKIGRMANKHGLKTEEYGKYFLDKSAYSSKQVEAFRYNDNGVKALRHAIHGVEVA
;
A
#
# COMPACT_ATOMS: atom_id res chain seq x y z
N MET A 1 -2.33 -4.68 28.36
CA MET A 1 -1.89 -5.05 29.72
C MET A 1 -1.00 -3.91 30.20
N PHE A 2 -1.16 -3.46 31.45
CA PHE A 2 -0.56 -2.21 31.94
C PHE A 2 0.28 -2.46 33.19
N LEU A 3 1.33 -1.66 33.42
CA LEU A 3 2.04 -1.62 34.71
C LEU A 3 1.10 -1.03 35.76
N ALA A 4 0.71 -1.85 36.73
CA ALA A 4 -0.40 -1.53 37.63
C ALA A 4 -0.08 -0.33 38.53
N VAL A 5 1.17 -0.22 39.00
CA VAL A 5 1.62 0.88 39.86
C VAL A 5 1.63 2.21 39.09
N GLU A 6 2.18 2.22 37.88
CA GLU A 6 2.23 3.41 37.03
C GLU A 6 0.83 3.87 36.62
N LEU A 7 -0.04 2.91 36.28
CA LEU A 7 -1.44 3.18 35.96
C LEU A 7 -2.19 3.81 37.16
N ALA A 8 -2.01 3.29 38.37
CA ALA A 8 -2.64 3.88 39.55
C ALA A 8 -2.07 5.28 39.85
N THR A 9 -0.76 5.49 39.69
CA THR A 9 -0.16 6.82 39.85
C THR A 9 -0.70 7.81 38.82
N SER A 10 -0.82 7.43 37.55
CA SER A 10 -1.35 8.30 36.49
C SER A 10 -2.83 8.61 36.66
N LEU A 11 -3.58 7.74 37.33
CA LEU A 11 -4.97 7.95 37.74
C LEU A 11 -5.12 8.77 39.03
N GLY A 12 -4.02 9.34 39.57
CA GLY A 12 -4.06 10.27 40.69
C GLY A 12 -4.17 9.61 42.07
N TYR A 13 -3.96 8.30 42.18
CA TYR A 13 -3.97 7.62 43.49
C TYR A 13 -2.71 7.97 44.28
N THR A 14 -2.90 8.58 45.46
CA THR A 14 -1.81 8.95 46.37
C THR A 14 -1.02 7.76 46.90
N ASN A 15 -1.69 6.60 47.06
CA ASN A 15 -1.04 5.35 47.44
C ASN A 15 -1.42 4.24 46.43
N PRO A 16 -0.63 4.08 45.36
CA PRO A 16 -0.88 3.08 44.32
C PRO A 16 -1.01 1.65 44.86
N SER A 17 -0.14 1.25 45.79
CA SER A 17 -0.16 -0.11 46.35
C SER A 17 -1.45 -0.41 47.11
N LYS A 18 -1.97 0.57 47.84
CA LYS A 18 -3.26 0.46 48.53
C LYS A 18 -4.41 0.42 47.52
N ALA A 19 -4.43 1.32 46.54
CA ALA A 19 -5.47 1.37 45.51
C ALA A 19 -5.59 0.04 44.74
N LEU A 20 -4.44 -0.54 44.36
CA LEU A 20 -4.38 -1.84 43.71
C LEU A 20 -4.98 -2.96 44.58
N LYS A 21 -4.69 -2.96 45.88
CA LYS A 21 -5.24 -3.95 46.83
C LYS A 21 -6.74 -3.77 47.04
N ASP A 22 -7.21 -2.54 47.11
CA ASP A 22 -8.59 -2.21 47.46
C ASP A 22 -9.55 -2.34 46.25
N HIS A 23 -9.05 -2.18 45.02
CA HIS A 23 -9.90 -2.02 43.84
C HIS A 23 -9.69 -3.08 42.76
N CYS A 24 -8.50 -3.66 42.65
CA CYS A 24 -8.21 -4.66 41.63
C CYS A 24 -8.42 -6.08 42.16
N LYS A 25 -8.85 -6.99 41.27
CA LYS A 25 -9.15 -8.39 41.62
C LYS A 25 -8.30 -9.40 40.86
N SER A 26 -7.75 -9.03 39.72
CA SER A 26 -7.15 -9.95 38.74
C SER A 26 -5.74 -9.51 38.36
N LEU A 27 -5.01 -8.93 39.34
CA LEU A 27 -3.64 -8.49 39.16
C LEU A 27 -2.71 -9.68 38.93
N ILE A 28 -1.83 -9.54 37.94
CA ILE A 28 -0.80 -10.52 37.63
C ILE A 28 0.49 -10.06 38.28
N LYS A 29 1.03 -10.87 39.18
CA LYS A 29 2.32 -10.61 39.84
C LYS A 29 3.37 -11.43 39.12
N LEU A 30 4.37 -10.76 38.57
CA LEU A 30 5.46 -11.44 37.90
C LEU A 30 6.58 -11.75 38.88
N ASN A 31 7.18 -12.92 38.71
CA ASN A 31 8.43 -13.26 39.37
C ASN A 31 9.63 -12.61 38.62
N TYR A 32 10.82 -12.74 39.21
CA TYR A 32 12.04 -12.12 38.67
C TYR A 32 12.38 -12.60 37.25
N ASN A 33 12.28 -13.91 37.00
CA ASN A 33 12.61 -14.50 35.70
C ASN A 33 11.60 -14.07 34.63
N GLU A 34 10.30 -14.14 34.94
CA GLU A 34 9.22 -13.68 34.05
C GLU A 34 9.37 -12.20 33.68
N SER A 35 9.83 -11.38 34.64
CA SER A 35 10.06 -9.96 34.41
C SER A 35 11.29 -9.71 33.54
N LEU A 36 12.37 -10.49 33.71
CA LEU A 36 13.55 -10.41 32.84
C LEU A 36 13.23 -10.81 31.39
N GLU A 37 12.42 -11.86 31.19
CA GLU A 37 11.98 -12.30 29.86
C GLU A 37 11.19 -11.22 29.11
N LEU A 38 10.48 -10.37 29.84
CA LEU A 38 9.75 -9.22 29.29
C LEU A 38 10.62 -7.97 29.09
N GLY A 39 11.93 -8.08 29.32
CA GLY A 39 12.90 -7.00 29.10
C GLY A 39 12.96 -5.95 30.21
N PHE A 40 12.44 -6.24 31.41
CA PHE A 40 12.60 -5.34 32.55
C PHE A 40 14.00 -5.49 33.17
N ASP A 41 14.66 -4.37 33.43
CA ASP A 41 16.01 -4.34 34.02
C ASP A 41 15.93 -4.26 35.55
N ASN A 42 16.59 -5.20 36.25
CA ASN A 42 16.50 -5.41 37.71
C ASN A 42 15.07 -5.31 38.32
N PRO A 43 14.09 -6.08 37.82
CA PRO A 43 12.70 -5.95 38.23
C PRO A 43 12.47 -6.44 39.66
N LYS A 44 11.91 -5.57 40.51
CA LYS A 44 11.40 -5.94 41.84
C LYS A 44 9.92 -5.64 41.94
N GLY A 45 9.10 -6.69 42.13
CA GLY A 45 7.66 -6.55 42.42
C GLY A 45 6.85 -5.99 41.25
N VAL A 46 7.08 -6.48 40.03
CA VAL A 46 6.31 -6.07 38.84
C VAL A 46 4.89 -6.61 38.93
N ILE A 47 3.91 -5.71 38.83
CA ILE A 47 2.48 -6.03 38.86
C ILE A 47 1.85 -5.52 37.58
N LEU A 48 1.12 -6.39 36.91
CA LEU A 48 0.40 -6.09 35.68
C LEU A 48 -1.10 -6.08 35.92
N ALA A 49 -1.78 -5.09 35.33
CA ALA A 49 -3.23 -4.94 35.34
C ALA A 49 -3.80 -5.23 33.94
N GLY A 50 -4.83 -6.07 33.90
CA GLY A 50 -5.67 -6.25 32.71
C GLY A 50 -6.65 -5.10 32.52
N GLN A 51 -7.39 -5.12 31.41
CA GLN A 51 -8.40 -4.09 31.11
C GLN A 51 -9.47 -4.00 32.21
N SER A 52 -9.90 -5.12 32.79
CA SER A 52 -10.91 -5.12 33.86
C SER A 52 -10.45 -4.36 35.10
N ASP A 53 -9.18 -4.50 35.49
CA ASP A 53 -8.62 -3.80 36.65
C ASP A 53 -8.31 -2.34 36.33
N MET A 54 -7.92 -2.04 35.08
CA MET A 54 -7.82 -0.66 34.60
C MET A 54 -9.16 0.07 34.75
N PHE A 55 -10.26 -0.48 34.25
CA PHE A 55 -11.58 0.16 34.41
C PHE A 55 -12.00 0.25 35.87
N ARG A 56 -11.68 -0.73 36.73
CA ARG A 56 -11.95 -0.64 38.19
C ARG A 56 -11.23 0.51 38.88
N LEU A 57 -10.02 0.86 38.40
CA LEU A 57 -9.27 2.02 38.90
C LEU A 57 -9.80 3.32 38.32
N ILE A 58 -10.16 3.35 37.03
CA ILE A 58 -10.77 4.54 36.40
C ILE A 58 -12.08 4.91 37.11
N MET A 59 -12.95 3.93 37.35
CA MET A 59 -14.27 4.10 37.99
C MET A 59 -14.22 4.56 39.46
N ARG A 60 -13.02 4.73 40.03
CA ARG A 60 -12.80 5.19 41.42
C ARG A 60 -11.80 6.34 41.50
N SER A 61 -11.31 6.81 40.36
CA SER A 61 -10.42 7.97 40.27
C SER A 61 -11.25 9.25 40.30
N ASN A 62 -10.72 10.26 40.98
CA ASN A 62 -11.31 11.61 41.07
C ASN A 62 -10.64 12.59 40.09
N LEU A 63 -9.90 12.10 39.09
CA LEU A 63 -9.34 12.98 38.07
C LEU A 63 -10.44 13.42 37.09
N PRO A 64 -10.49 14.69 36.67
CA PRO A 64 -11.49 15.14 35.69
C PRO A 64 -11.47 14.34 34.38
N SER A 65 -10.28 13.91 33.95
CA SER A 65 -10.15 13.03 32.78
C SER A 65 -10.74 11.63 32.99
N ALA A 66 -10.71 11.11 34.23
CA ALA A 66 -11.33 9.84 34.57
C ALA A 66 -12.85 9.99 34.73
N GLU A 67 -13.33 11.09 35.30
CA GLU A 67 -14.76 11.42 35.37
C GLU A 67 -15.38 11.47 33.98
N ASN A 68 -14.75 12.13 33.00
CA ASN A 68 -15.23 12.12 31.61
C ASN A 68 -15.41 10.70 31.03
N VAL A 69 -14.53 9.76 31.38
CA VAL A 69 -14.64 8.37 30.94
C VAL A 69 -15.75 7.65 31.71
N GLN A 70 -15.91 7.95 33.00
CA GLN A 70 -17.00 7.41 33.83
C GLN A 70 -18.36 7.84 33.27
N ASP A 71 -18.54 9.13 33.02
CA ASP A 71 -19.78 9.69 32.46
C ASP A 71 -20.04 9.10 31.08
N TRP A 72 -19.04 9.06 30.20
CA TRP A 72 -19.18 8.44 28.89
C TRP A 72 -19.61 6.96 28.97
N VAL A 73 -18.99 6.18 29.86
CA VAL A 73 -19.34 4.76 30.01
C VAL A 73 -20.73 4.59 30.62
N CYS A 74 -21.06 5.34 31.67
CA CYS A 74 -22.29 5.17 32.45
C CYS A 74 -23.52 5.81 31.80
N GLU A 75 -23.36 6.90 31.09
CA GLU A 75 -24.47 7.67 30.50
C GLU A 75 -24.67 7.37 29.01
N GLN A 76 -23.64 6.93 28.30
CA GLN A 76 -23.74 6.64 26.87
C GLN A 76 -23.55 5.15 26.56
N VAL A 77 -22.41 4.57 26.91
CA VAL A 77 -22.04 3.21 26.46
C VAL A 77 -22.96 2.16 27.08
N LEU A 78 -23.08 2.12 28.41
CA LEU A 78 -23.86 1.10 29.09
C LEU A 78 -25.37 1.19 28.78
N PRO A 79 -26.01 2.37 28.79
CA PRO A 79 -27.41 2.50 28.39
C PRO A 79 -27.67 2.01 26.96
N GLU A 80 -26.83 2.39 25.99
CA GLU A 80 -27.00 1.97 24.59
C GLU A 80 -26.85 0.45 24.43
N ILE A 81 -25.92 -0.20 25.14
CA ILE A 81 -25.79 -1.66 25.15
C ILE A 81 -27.02 -2.31 25.78
N MET A 82 -27.55 -1.76 26.86
CA MET A 82 -28.73 -2.31 27.54
C MET A 82 -29.98 -2.21 26.66
N GLU A 83 -30.13 -1.13 25.90
CA GLU A 83 -31.28 -0.90 25.03
C GLU A 83 -31.18 -1.67 23.70
N THR A 84 -30.01 -1.68 23.07
CA THR A 84 -29.84 -2.16 21.69
C THR A 84 -29.09 -3.49 21.58
N GLY A 85 -28.48 -3.95 22.68
CA GLY A 85 -27.61 -5.14 22.71
C GLY A 85 -26.21 -4.90 22.16
N SER A 86 -25.86 -3.67 21.74
CA SER A 86 -24.53 -3.34 21.21
C SER A 86 -24.17 -1.88 21.44
N TYR A 87 -22.89 -1.53 21.30
CA TYR A 87 -22.44 -0.14 21.23
C TYR A 87 -21.51 0.00 20.04
N SER A 88 -21.77 0.99 19.19
CA SER A 88 -20.91 1.29 18.06
C SER A 88 -20.54 2.76 18.09
N ILE A 89 -19.23 3.03 18.23
CA ILE A 89 -18.70 4.38 18.04
C ILE A 89 -19.03 4.78 16.60
N LYS A 90 -19.97 5.71 16.45
CA LYS A 90 -20.25 6.35 15.16
C LYS A 90 -18.97 7.07 14.76
N LYS A 91 -18.18 6.49 13.84
CA LYS A 91 -17.10 7.23 13.17
C LYS A 91 -17.74 8.49 12.62
N SER A 92 -17.33 9.64 13.15
CA SER A 92 -17.87 10.92 12.75
C SER A 92 -17.90 10.99 11.22
N GLN A 93 -19.06 11.30 10.64
CA GLN A 93 -19.19 11.77 9.26
C GLN A 93 -18.56 13.16 9.12
N SER A 94 -17.39 13.39 9.70
CA SER A 94 -16.58 14.51 9.31
C SER A 94 -16.25 14.26 7.85
N GLY A 95 -16.54 15.18 6.93
CA GLY A 95 -16.11 15.12 5.53
C GLY A 95 -14.57 15.13 5.36
N LEU A 96 -13.81 14.83 6.42
CA LEU A 96 -12.36 14.74 6.47
C LEU A 96 -11.80 13.66 5.54
N PRO A 97 -12.39 12.44 5.43
CA PRO A 97 -11.96 11.47 4.41
C PRO A 97 -12.15 12.00 2.99
N GLU A 98 -13.32 12.56 2.68
CA GLU A 98 -13.66 13.12 1.37
C GLU A 98 -12.77 14.33 1.04
N TYR A 99 -12.52 15.19 2.02
CA TYR A 99 -11.61 16.33 1.89
C TYR A 99 -10.16 15.88 1.66
N ARG A 100 -9.68 14.86 2.39
CA ARG A 100 -8.35 14.28 2.17
C ARG A 100 -8.25 13.68 0.77
N GLN A 101 -9.26 12.95 0.34
CA GLN A 101 -9.30 12.35 -1.00
C GLN A 101 -9.28 13.43 -2.09
N ALA A 102 -10.12 14.46 -1.98
CA ALA A 102 -10.14 15.59 -2.91
C ALA A 102 -8.81 16.35 -2.94
N ARG A 103 -8.17 16.55 -1.77
CA ARG A 103 -6.86 17.18 -1.67
C ARG A 103 -5.76 16.33 -2.30
N THR A 104 -5.74 15.02 -2.04
CA THR A 104 -4.79 14.08 -2.64
C THR A 104 -4.95 14.07 -4.16
N LEU A 105 -6.19 14.05 -4.66
CA LEU A 105 -6.46 14.10 -6.09
C LEU A 105 -5.90 15.38 -6.72
N LYS A 106 -6.17 16.55 -6.12
CA LYS A 106 -5.64 17.83 -6.58
C LYS A 106 -4.10 17.82 -6.65
N MET A 107 -3.43 17.42 -5.58
CA MET A 107 -1.96 17.36 -5.54
C MET A 107 -1.39 16.39 -6.58
N SER A 108 -2.09 15.28 -6.84
CA SER A 108 -1.66 14.29 -7.83
C SER A 108 -1.81 14.82 -9.26
N VAL A 109 -2.90 15.55 -9.55
CA VAL A 109 -3.09 16.23 -10.83
C VAL A 109 -1.99 17.27 -11.06
N ASP A 110 -1.70 18.11 -10.06
CA ASP A 110 -0.61 19.10 -10.13
C ASP A 110 0.76 18.44 -10.38
N ALA A 111 1.01 17.27 -9.78
CA ALA A 111 2.24 16.50 -10.02
C ALA A 111 2.30 15.93 -11.44
N ILE A 112 1.19 15.42 -11.97
CA ILE A 112 1.09 14.91 -13.34
C ILE A 112 1.34 16.03 -14.35
N THR A 113 0.74 17.20 -14.16
CA THR A 113 0.95 18.33 -15.09
C THR A 113 2.41 18.73 -15.12
N ASN A 114 3.06 18.83 -13.95
CA ASN A 114 4.50 19.12 -13.87
C ASN A 114 5.35 18.03 -14.56
N LEU A 115 4.97 16.75 -14.44
CA LEU A 115 5.65 15.65 -15.12
C LEU A 115 5.56 15.80 -16.64
N PHE A 116 4.39 16.13 -17.16
CA PHE A 116 4.19 16.33 -18.61
C PHE A 116 4.93 17.56 -19.13
N ASP A 117 5.05 18.62 -18.33
CA ASP A 117 5.87 19.79 -18.68
C ASP A 117 7.36 19.43 -18.75
N LEU A 118 7.85 18.56 -17.85
CA LEU A 118 9.23 18.06 -17.88
C LEU A 118 9.49 17.06 -19.04
N MET A 119 8.44 16.40 -19.53
CA MET A 119 8.51 15.38 -20.59
C MET A 119 7.56 15.73 -21.75
N PRO A 120 7.81 16.82 -22.49
CA PRO A 120 6.86 17.34 -23.47
C PRO A 120 6.62 16.39 -24.65
N ASN A 121 7.61 15.54 -24.97
CA ASN A 121 7.56 14.60 -26.09
C ASN A 121 6.91 13.25 -25.72
N LEU A 122 6.26 13.14 -24.56
CA LEU A 122 5.55 11.93 -24.17
C LEU A 122 4.30 11.76 -25.06
N SER A 123 4.07 10.54 -25.56
CA SER A 123 2.89 10.25 -26.40
C SER A 123 1.60 10.36 -25.60
N ASP A 124 0.49 10.58 -26.29
CA ASP A 124 -0.81 10.76 -25.64
C ASP A 124 -1.28 9.49 -24.91
N GLU A 125 -0.94 8.30 -25.43
CA GLU A 125 -1.22 7.02 -24.76
C GLU A 125 -0.42 6.87 -23.47
N ALA A 126 0.84 7.30 -23.47
CA ALA A 126 1.68 7.26 -22.28
C ALA A 126 1.21 8.27 -21.23
N LYS A 127 0.79 9.47 -21.64
CA LYS A 127 0.14 10.46 -20.76
C LYS A 127 -1.15 9.91 -20.15
N GLN A 128 -2.00 9.28 -20.97
CA GLN A 128 -3.24 8.65 -20.50
C GLN A 128 -2.96 7.52 -19.49
N CYS A 129 -1.98 6.65 -19.75
CA CYS A 129 -1.55 5.62 -18.82
C CYS A 129 -1.08 6.19 -17.48
N VAL A 130 -0.26 7.25 -17.50
CA VAL A 130 0.20 7.92 -16.26
C VAL A 130 -0.99 8.46 -15.48
N ALA A 131 -1.90 9.17 -16.14
CA ALA A 131 -3.10 9.72 -15.51
C ALA A 131 -3.99 8.63 -14.91
N ALA A 132 -4.29 7.56 -15.66
CA ALA A 132 -5.14 6.47 -15.20
C ALA A 132 -4.56 5.73 -13.98
N ASN A 133 -3.26 5.43 -14.00
CA ASN A 133 -2.60 4.72 -12.90
C ASN A 133 -2.52 5.53 -11.60
N ILE A 134 -2.59 6.86 -11.69
CA ILE A 134 -2.55 7.74 -10.52
C ILE A 134 -3.97 8.07 -10.03
N VAL A 135 -4.88 8.41 -10.94
CA VAL A 135 -6.22 8.91 -10.59
C VAL A 135 -7.15 7.77 -10.15
N ASN A 136 -7.19 6.64 -10.87
CA ASN A 136 -8.17 5.58 -10.59
C ASN A 136 -8.04 4.99 -9.17
N PRO A 137 -6.83 4.72 -8.63
CA PRO A 137 -6.68 4.22 -7.27
C PRO A 137 -7.13 5.23 -6.19
N ILE A 138 -6.99 6.54 -6.45
CA ILE A 138 -7.40 7.58 -5.50
C ILE A 138 -8.93 7.66 -5.43
N VAL A 139 -9.60 7.58 -6.58
CA VAL A 139 -11.05 7.73 -6.67
C VAL A 139 -11.78 6.40 -6.34
N GLY A 140 -11.15 5.26 -6.59
CA GLY A 140 -11.69 3.93 -6.31
C GLY A 140 -12.62 3.38 -7.40
N PHE A 141 -12.72 4.06 -8.54
CA PHE A 141 -13.38 3.58 -9.75
C PHE A 141 -12.58 3.99 -10.99
N GLU A 142 -12.91 3.42 -12.15
CA GLU A 142 -12.25 3.71 -13.42
C GLU A 142 -12.73 5.06 -13.98
N ALA A 143 -12.11 6.15 -13.50
CA ALA A 143 -12.41 7.51 -13.93
C ALA A 143 -11.70 7.86 -15.25
N VAL A 144 -10.48 7.35 -15.44
CA VAL A 144 -9.69 7.49 -16.67
C VAL A 144 -9.45 6.09 -17.23
N PRO A 145 -9.99 5.74 -18.40
CA PRO A 145 -9.78 4.43 -18.98
C PRO A 145 -8.33 4.27 -19.44
N LEU A 146 -7.80 3.05 -19.35
CA LEU A 146 -6.51 2.73 -19.96
C LEU A 146 -6.63 2.72 -21.50
N PRO A 147 -5.58 3.11 -22.24
CA PRO A 147 -5.59 3.04 -23.70
C PRO A 147 -5.74 1.59 -24.17
N ALA A 148 -6.53 1.38 -25.22
CA ALA A 148 -6.66 0.06 -25.84
C ALA A 148 -5.31 -0.36 -26.45
N LEU A 149 -4.80 -1.53 -26.05
CA LEU A 149 -3.59 -2.10 -26.65
C LEU A 149 -3.96 -2.72 -28.00
N GLU A 150 -3.90 -1.93 -29.08
CA GLU A 150 -4.25 -2.41 -30.43
C GLU A 150 -3.28 -3.49 -30.93
N GLN A 151 -1.99 -3.36 -30.63
CA GLN A 151 -0.94 -4.29 -31.08
C GLN A 151 0.18 -4.43 -30.04
N LYS A 152 0.55 -5.68 -29.76
CA LYS A 152 1.71 -6.01 -28.91
C LYS A 152 2.98 -5.99 -29.74
N TYR A 153 4.03 -5.38 -29.19
CA TYR A 153 5.35 -5.31 -29.82
C TYR A 153 6.38 -6.11 -29.01
N TYR A 154 7.16 -6.93 -29.69
CA TYR A 154 8.13 -7.84 -29.12
C TYR A 154 9.55 -7.43 -29.47
N THR A 155 10.47 -7.55 -28.52
CA THR A 155 11.90 -7.39 -28.73
C THR A 155 12.47 -8.53 -29.58
N ALA A 156 13.64 -8.31 -30.20
CA ALA A 156 14.33 -9.39 -30.91
C ALA A 156 14.69 -10.59 -30.01
N GLY A 157 14.85 -10.37 -28.70
CA GLY A 157 15.05 -11.44 -27.72
C GLY A 157 13.81 -12.30 -27.54
N GLU A 158 12.67 -11.68 -27.25
CA GLU A 158 11.38 -12.37 -27.09
C GLU A 158 10.98 -13.13 -28.37
N VAL A 159 11.15 -12.50 -29.54
CA VAL A 159 10.89 -13.19 -30.82
C VAL A 159 11.86 -14.35 -31.05
N GLY A 160 13.11 -14.19 -30.61
CA GLY A 160 14.11 -15.26 -30.66
C GLY A 160 13.70 -16.47 -29.82
N GLU A 161 13.26 -16.23 -28.58
CA GLU A 161 12.73 -17.27 -27.70
C GLU A 161 11.50 -17.97 -28.32
N MET A 162 10.57 -17.20 -28.89
CA MET A 162 9.37 -17.73 -29.55
C MET A 162 9.67 -18.60 -30.79
N LEU A 163 10.82 -18.39 -31.43
CA LEU A 163 11.22 -19.09 -32.65
C LEU A 163 12.42 -20.02 -32.42
N GLU A 164 12.83 -20.24 -31.17
CA GLU A 164 13.97 -21.06 -30.75
C GLU A 164 15.30 -20.67 -31.43
N VAL A 165 15.55 -19.37 -31.56
CA VAL A 165 16.76 -18.82 -32.19
C VAL A 165 17.32 -17.63 -31.41
N SER A 166 18.62 -17.36 -31.56
CA SER A 166 19.23 -16.19 -30.91
C SER A 166 18.66 -14.86 -31.43
N ALA A 167 18.58 -13.85 -30.56
CA ALA A 167 18.17 -12.48 -30.92
C ALA A 167 18.99 -11.88 -32.07
N ASN A 168 20.29 -12.22 -32.14
CA ASN A 168 21.17 -11.78 -33.22
C ASN A 168 20.75 -12.39 -34.58
N LYS A 169 20.29 -13.65 -34.60
CA LYS A 169 19.77 -14.30 -35.81
C LYS A 169 18.48 -13.61 -36.28
N ILE A 170 17.58 -13.23 -35.36
CA ILE A 170 16.39 -12.44 -35.68
C ILE A 170 16.77 -11.12 -36.36
N GLY A 171 17.68 -10.34 -35.74
CA GLY A 171 18.10 -9.05 -36.29
C GLY A 171 18.74 -9.16 -37.68
N ARG A 172 19.57 -10.19 -37.90
CA ARG A 172 20.16 -10.47 -39.22
C ARG A 172 19.10 -10.85 -40.26
N MET A 173 18.14 -11.70 -39.88
CA MET A 173 17.08 -12.13 -40.79
C MET A 173 16.14 -10.99 -41.16
N ALA A 174 15.77 -10.15 -40.18
CA ALA A 174 14.97 -8.95 -40.41
C ALA A 174 15.64 -7.98 -41.38
N ASN A 175 16.96 -7.75 -41.24
CA ASN A 175 17.71 -6.93 -42.19
C ASN A 175 17.78 -7.56 -43.59
N LYS A 176 18.04 -8.87 -43.67
CA LYS A 176 18.18 -9.60 -44.94
C LYS A 176 16.89 -9.58 -45.77
N HIS A 177 15.75 -9.68 -45.12
CA HIS A 177 14.43 -9.71 -45.76
C HIS A 177 13.71 -8.35 -45.76
N GLY A 178 14.37 -7.28 -45.30
CA GLY A 178 13.78 -5.94 -45.28
C GLY A 178 12.56 -5.79 -44.36
N LEU A 179 12.46 -6.60 -43.30
CA LEU A 179 11.29 -6.65 -42.41
C LEU A 179 11.23 -5.52 -41.36
N LYS A 180 12.10 -4.50 -41.47
CA LYS A 180 12.13 -3.35 -40.56
C LYS A 180 11.34 -2.17 -41.10
N THR A 181 10.08 -2.42 -41.40
CA THR A 181 9.11 -1.44 -41.90
C THR A 181 7.97 -1.26 -40.89
N GLU A 182 7.20 -0.18 -41.03
CA GLU A 182 6.06 0.12 -40.16
C GLU A 182 4.99 -0.99 -40.16
N GLU A 183 4.91 -1.78 -41.23
CA GLU A 183 3.97 -2.92 -41.34
C GLU A 183 4.32 -4.08 -40.38
N TYR A 184 5.61 -4.29 -40.09
CA TYR A 184 6.12 -5.43 -39.31
C TYR A 184 6.59 -5.04 -37.91
N GLY A 185 6.54 -3.75 -37.57
CA GLY A 185 7.01 -3.26 -36.28
C GLY A 185 7.25 -1.76 -36.28
N LYS A 186 7.84 -1.25 -35.18
CA LYS A 186 8.23 0.15 -35.07
C LYS A 186 9.46 0.31 -34.20
N TYR A 187 10.13 1.44 -34.34
CA TYR A 187 11.28 1.79 -33.50
C TYR A 187 10.81 2.34 -32.15
N PHE A 188 11.44 1.86 -31.08
CA PHE A 188 11.27 2.35 -29.72
C PHE A 188 12.60 2.92 -29.23
N LEU A 189 12.54 4.00 -28.45
CA LEU A 189 13.69 4.50 -27.73
C LEU A 189 14.00 3.57 -26.55
N ASP A 190 15.21 3.03 -26.52
CA ASP A 190 15.66 2.09 -25.50
C ASP A 190 17.02 2.50 -24.92
N LYS A 191 17.42 1.90 -23.79
CA LYS A 191 18.73 2.12 -23.19
C LYS A 191 19.76 1.20 -23.86
N SER A 192 20.94 1.73 -24.17
CA SER A 192 22.05 0.88 -24.62
C SER A 192 22.42 -0.17 -23.55
N ALA A 193 22.65 -1.40 -23.97
CA ALA A 193 22.99 -2.50 -23.05
C ALA A 193 24.26 -2.24 -22.23
N TYR A 194 25.23 -1.51 -22.79
CA TYR A 194 26.56 -1.30 -22.18
C TYR A 194 26.93 0.19 -22.02
N SER A 195 26.00 1.10 -22.29
CA SER A 195 26.23 2.54 -22.22
C SER A 195 25.03 3.24 -21.59
N SER A 196 25.25 4.41 -21.00
CA SER A 196 24.19 5.30 -20.54
C SER A 196 23.46 6.02 -21.69
N LYS A 197 23.89 5.82 -22.95
CA LYS A 197 23.26 6.41 -24.13
C LYS A 197 21.91 5.77 -24.46
N GLN A 198 20.96 6.59 -24.91
CA GLN A 198 19.69 6.15 -25.49
C GLN A 198 19.87 5.78 -26.98
N VAL A 199 19.28 4.66 -27.42
CA VAL A 199 19.42 4.11 -28.76
C VAL A 199 18.06 3.61 -29.25
N GLU A 200 17.78 3.75 -30.54
CA GLU A 200 16.55 3.21 -31.14
C GLU A 200 16.68 1.70 -31.36
N ALA A 201 15.69 0.94 -30.86
CA ALA A 201 15.58 -0.50 -31.03
C ALA A 201 14.27 -0.85 -31.74
N PHE A 202 14.35 -1.65 -32.80
CA PHE A 202 13.16 -2.10 -33.53
C PHE A 202 12.44 -3.20 -32.76
N ARG A 203 11.12 -3.07 -32.60
CA ARG A 203 10.26 -4.09 -32.01
C ARG A 203 9.23 -4.57 -33.02
N TYR A 204 9.03 -5.88 -33.06
CA TYR A 204 8.21 -6.57 -34.06
C TYR A 204 6.77 -6.68 -33.58
N ASN A 205 5.79 -6.43 -34.44
CA ASN A 205 4.39 -6.77 -34.17
C ASN A 205 4.11 -8.24 -34.54
N ASP A 206 2.88 -8.72 -34.32
CA ASP A 206 2.50 -10.11 -34.65
C ASP A 206 2.75 -10.47 -36.13
N ASN A 207 2.59 -9.51 -37.06
CA ASN A 207 2.88 -9.73 -38.48
C ASN A 207 4.38 -9.90 -38.73
N GLY A 208 5.23 -9.10 -38.07
CA GLY A 208 6.68 -9.23 -38.12
C GLY A 208 7.16 -10.57 -37.58
N VAL A 209 6.55 -11.05 -36.49
CA VAL A 209 6.84 -12.39 -35.95
C VAL A 209 6.47 -13.48 -36.95
N LYS A 210 5.30 -13.38 -37.62
CA LYS A 210 4.89 -14.33 -38.67
C LYS A 210 5.84 -14.32 -39.86
N ALA A 211 6.24 -13.14 -40.34
CA ALA A 211 7.19 -13.01 -41.44
C ALA A 211 8.58 -13.58 -41.09
N LEU A 212 9.06 -13.34 -39.87
CA LEU A 212 10.31 -13.92 -39.37
C LEU A 212 10.22 -15.43 -39.20
N ARG A 213 9.10 -15.95 -38.69
CA ARG A 213 8.85 -17.40 -38.61
C ARG A 213 8.95 -18.04 -39.99
N HIS A 214 8.29 -17.43 -40.98
CA HIS A 214 8.33 -17.89 -42.36
C HIS A 214 9.75 -17.85 -42.95
N ALA A 215 10.52 -16.79 -42.69
CA ALA A 215 11.89 -16.65 -43.19
C ALA A 215 12.92 -17.59 -42.52
N ILE A 216 12.68 -18.00 -41.27
CA ILE A 216 13.62 -18.80 -40.48
C ILE A 216 13.34 -20.30 -40.61
N HIS A 217 12.07 -20.70 -40.51
CA HIS A 217 11.66 -22.09 -40.49
C HIS A 217 11.14 -22.60 -41.83
N GLY A 218 10.84 -21.71 -42.79
CA GLY A 218 10.48 -22.05 -44.17
C GLY A 218 9.27 -22.98 -44.26
N VAL A 219 8.06 -22.41 -44.41
CA VAL A 219 6.77 -23.11 -44.65
C VAL A 219 6.69 -24.51 -44.01
N GLU A 220 6.57 -24.58 -42.69
CA GLU A 220 5.91 -25.71 -42.01
C GLU A 220 5.73 -25.37 -40.54
N VAL A 221 4.59 -24.76 -40.20
CA VAL A 221 3.71 -25.22 -39.10
C VAL A 221 2.31 -24.74 -39.47
N ALA A 222 1.49 -25.66 -39.97
CA ALA A 222 0.04 -25.51 -40.12
C ALA A 222 -0.65 -25.54 -38.75
#